data_AF-X1HZ94-F1
#
_entry.id   AF-X1HZ94-F1
#
_cell.length_a   1.000
_cell.length_b   1.000
_cell.length_c   1.000
_cell.angle_alpha   90.00
_cell.angle_beta   90.00
_cell.angle_gamma   90.00
#
_symmetry.space_group_name_H-M   'P 1'
#
loop_
_entity.id
_entity.type
_entity.pdbx_description
1 polymer ?
#
loop_
_entity_poly.entity_id
_entity_poly.type
_entity_poly.pdbx_seq_one_letter_code
_entity_poly.pdbx_strand_id
1 'polypeptide(L)'
;MLDCSANPAGQSIAGMSSDRIIQVERDILGKNDRLAADNRARFAADGVLAFNLVSSPGAGKTSLLVRAVSELKSSCPIGVIEGDQQTSNDAERIRATGVSAIQVNTGKGCHLDAAMVGEAYDRLPWLNGGLLFIENVGNLVCPAAFDLGEACKIVVFST
;
A
#
# COMPACT_ATOMS: atom_id res chain seq x y z
N MET A 1 -16.98 3.58 -42.24
CA MET A 1 -15.66 4.11 -41.82
C MET A 1 -15.97 5.28 -40.90
N LEU A 2 -15.99 5.02 -39.58
CA LEU A 2 -16.22 6.04 -38.55
C LEU A 2 -14.84 6.35 -37.96
N ASP A 3 -14.37 7.58 -38.20
CA ASP A 3 -13.23 8.16 -37.51
C ASP A 3 -13.61 8.38 -36.03
N CYS A 4 -12.90 7.69 -35.14
CA CYS A 4 -12.94 7.95 -33.70
C CYS A 4 -11.56 8.43 -33.24
N SER A 5 -11.20 9.66 -33.62
CA SER A 5 -10.16 10.42 -32.91
C SER A 5 -10.75 10.97 -31.61
N ALA A 6 -10.86 10.12 -30.58
CA ALA A 6 -11.19 10.53 -29.23
C ALA A 6 -9.96 10.31 -28.34
N ASN A 7 -9.26 11.40 -28.06
CA ASN A 7 -8.12 11.46 -27.17
C ASN A 7 -8.65 11.45 -25.72
N PRO A 8 -8.49 10.39 -24.90
CA PRO A 8 -8.94 10.45 -23.52
C PRO A 8 -7.82 11.05 -22.67
N ALA A 9 -8.17 12.09 -21.90
CA ALA A 9 -7.34 12.77 -20.90
C ALA A 9 -6.18 13.64 -21.45
N GLY A 10 -6.54 14.76 -22.08
CA GLY A 10 -5.64 15.90 -22.27
C GLY A 10 -5.39 16.69 -20.99
N GLN A 11 -4.66 16.12 -20.03
CA GLN A 11 -4.04 16.91 -18.96
C GLN A 11 -2.65 17.36 -19.42
N SER A 12 -2.62 18.44 -20.19
CA SER A 12 -1.39 19.17 -20.48
C SER A 12 -0.93 19.88 -19.20
N ILE A 13 0.09 19.34 -18.54
CA ILE A 13 0.89 20.11 -17.59
C ILE A 13 1.63 21.17 -18.41
N ALA A 14 1.40 22.46 -18.13
CA ALA A 14 1.95 23.56 -18.93
C ALA A 14 3.47 23.38 -19.16
N GLY A 15 3.87 23.10 -20.40
CA GLY A 15 5.28 22.98 -20.81
C GLY A 15 5.84 21.56 -20.98
N MET A 16 5.05 20.49 -20.86
CA MET A 16 5.53 19.10 -21.06
C MET A 16 4.84 18.39 -22.25
N SER A 17 5.62 17.73 -23.10
CA SER A 17 5.08 16.87 -24.16
C SER A 17 4.56 15.54 -23.58
N SER A 18 3.55 14.95 -24.23
CA SER A 18 2.97 13.67 -23.81
C SER A 18 4.02 12.56 -23.68
N ASP A 19 4.98 12.49 -24.61
CA ASP A 19 6.07 11.51 -24.56
C ASP A 19 6.94 11.66 -23.30
N ARG A 20 7.20 12.91 -22.88
CA ARG A 20 7.98 13.20 -21.67
C ARG A 20 7.20 12.82 -20.40
N ILE A 21 5.88 13.01 -20.39
CA ILE A 21 5.02 12.60 -19.27
C ILE A 21 5.05 11.07 -19.12
N ILE A 22 4.86 10.34 -20.23
CA ILE A 22 4.88 8.86 -20.23
C ILE A 22 6.25 8.32 -19.82
N GLN A 23 7.34 8.97 -20.21
CA GLN A 23 8.68 8.56 -19.80
C GLN A 23 8.90 8.74 -18.30
N VAL A 24 8.49 9.90 -17.74
CA VAL A 24 8.60 10.16 -16.30
C VAL A 24 7.77 9.17 -15.48
N GLU A 25 6.54 8.86 -15.91
CA GLU A 25 5.70 7.85 -15.25
C GLU A 25 6.38 6.46 -15.24
N ARG A 26 6.97 6.05 -16.38
CA ARG A 26 7.71 4.78 -16.48
C ARG A 26 8.94 4.76 -15.57
N ASP A 27 9.66 5.87 -15.48
CA ASP A 27 10.84 5.95 -14.61
C ASP A 27 10.45 5.87 -13.13
N ILE A 28 9.32 6.49 -12.73
CA ILE A 28 8.79 6.42 -11.37
C ILE A 28 8.37 4.99 -11.02
N LEU A 29 7.57 4.35 -11.88
CA LEU A 29 7.12 2.97 -11.65
C LEU A 29 8.30 1.99 -11.67
N GLY A 30 9.25 2.17 -12.59
CA GLY A 30 10.46 1.35 -12.65
C GLY A 30 11.35 1.49 -11.42
N LYS A 31 11.41 2.68 -10.80
CA LYS A 31 12.08 2.85 -9.50
C LYS A 31 11.31 2.15 -8.39
N ASN A 32 9.99 2.28 -8.35
CA ASN A 32 9.14 1.62 -7.36
C ASN A 32 9.31 0.10 -7.41
N ASP A 33 9.28 -0.50 -8.60
CA ASP A 33 9.37 -1.96 -8.77
C ASP A 33 10.69 -2.54 -8.24
N ARG A 34 11.79 -1.79 -8.36
CA ARG A 34 13.09 -2.19 -7.77
C ARG A 34 13.00 -2.24 -6.24
N LEU A 35 12.43 -1.20 -5.63
CA LEU A 35 12.24 -1.13 -4.18
C LEU A 35 11.25 -2.20 -3.69
N ALA A 36 10.21 -2.49 -4.48
CA ALA A 36 9.26 -3.56 -4.17
C ALA A 36 9.94 -4.93 -4.21
N ALA A 37 10.84 -5.16 -5.16
CA ALA A 37 11.65 -6.38 -5.22
C ALA A 37 12.56 -6.52 -3.99
N ASP A 38 13.18 -5.43 -3.55
CA ASP A 38 14.00 -5.40 -2.34
C ASP A 38 13.15 -5.71 -1.09
N ASN A 39 11.99 -5.06 -0.93
CA ASN A 39 11.05 -5.35 0.14
C ASN A 39 10.64 -6.82 0.17
N ARG A 40 10.26 -7.38 -0.98
CA ARG A 40 9.88 -8.80 -1.10
C ARG A 40 11.01 -9.74 -0.68
N ALA A 41 12.24 -9.47 -1.12
CA ALA A 41 13.40 -10.27 -0.75
C ALA A 41 13.65 -10.21 0.77
N ARG A 42 13.48 -9.03 1.39
CA ARG A 42 13.59 -8.84 2.84
C ARG A 42 12.50 -9.58 3.61
N PHE A 43 11.24 -9.43 3.21
CA PHE A 43 10.13 -10.16 3.84
C PHE A 43 10.35 -11.67 3.76
N ALA A 44 10.78 -12.17 2.59
CA ALA A 44 11.10 -13.59 2.42
C ALA A 44 12.27 -14.05 3.30
N ALA A 45 13.33 -13.24 3.43
CA ALA A 45 14.47 -13.55 4.30
C ALA A 45 14.08 -13.62 5.78
N ASP A 46 13.14 -12.78 6.22
CA ASP A 46 12.58 -12.80 7.57
C ASP A 46 11.47 -13.86 7.74
N GLY A 47 11.09 -14.58 6.67
CA GLY A 47 9.97 -15.52 6.68
C GLY A 47 8.60 -14.86 6.91
N VAL A 48 8.47 -13.58 6.57
CA VAL A 48 7.26 -12.77 6.75
C VAL A 48 6.38 -12.85 5.50
N LEU A 49 5.10 -13.15 5.69
CA LEU A 49 4.11 -13.10 4.62
C LEU A 49 3.37 -11.76 4.64
N ALA A 50 3.56 -10.97 3.58
CA ALA A 50 3.01 -9.63 3.46
C ALA A 50 1.74 -9.57 2.59
N PHE A 51 0.69 -8.89 3.08
CA PHE A 51 -0.59 -8.70 2.40
C PHE A 51 -0.94 -7.22 2.27
N ASN A 52 -1.30 -6.76 1.07
CA ASN A 52 -1.69 -5.37 0.82
C ASN A 52 -3.21 -5.26 0.66
N LEU A 53 -3.88 -4.63 1.62
CA LEU A 53 -5.32 -4.40 1.59
C LEU A 53 -5.63 -3.08 0.88
N VAL A 54 -6.37 -3.17 -0.22
CA VAL A 54 -6.81 -2.02 -1.03
C VAL A 54 -8.34 -1.95 -1.04
N SER A 55 -8.91 -0.75 -1.08
CA SER A 55 -10.38 -0.56 -1.07
C SER A 55 -10.78 0.84 -1.51
N SER A 56 -12.08 1.07 -1.72
CA SER A 56 -12.65 2.42 -1.67
C SER A 56 -12.57 2.98 -0.23
N PRO A 57 -12.62 4.33 -0.04
CA PRO A 57 -12.80 4.91 1.29
C PRO A 57 -14.02 4.30 2.00
N GLY A 58 -13.89 4.04 3.30
CA GLY A 58 -15.02 3.56 4.12
C GLY A 58 -15.46 2.11 3.91
N ALA A 59 -14.79 1.32 3.06
CA ALA A 59 -15.15 -0.09 2.80
C ALA A 59 -14.89 -1.06 3.97
N GLY A 60 -14.37 -0.58 5.10
CA GLY A 60 -14.20 -1.39 6.32
C GLY A 60 -12.87 -2.11 6.49
N LYS A 61 -11.82 -1.74 5.75
CA LYS A 61 -10.46 -2.35 5.87
C LYS A 61 -9.96 -2.40 7.30
N THR A 62 -9.95 -1.28 8.01
CA THR A 62 -9.48 -1.23 9.40
C THR A 62 -10.30 -2.11 10.32
N SER A 63 -11.62 -2.16 10.15
CA SER A 63 -12.49 -3.01 10.96
C SER A 63 -12.20 -4.50 10.73
N LEU A 64 -11.97 -4.88 9.46
CA LEU A 64 -11.54 -6.23 9.11
C LEU A 64 -10.17 -6.55 9.73
N LEU A 65 -9.20 -5.63 9.63
CA LEU A 65 -7.86 -5.83 10.17
C LEU A 65 -7.86 -5.93 11.69
N VAL A 66 -8.52 -5.02 12.40
CA VAL A 66 -8.67 -5.07 13.86
C VAL A 66 -9.18 -6.43 14.31
N ARG A 67 -10.17 -6.98 13.61
CA ARG A 67 -10.70 -8.32 13.91
C ARG A 67 -9.67 -9.42 13.61
N ALA A 68 -9.10 -9.42 12.39
CA ALA A 68 -8.16 -10.43 11.95
C ALA A 68 -6.92 -10.50 12.86
N VAL A 69 -6.29 -9.37 13.15
CA VAL A 69 -5.08 -9.33 13.99
C VAL A 69 -5.38 -9.71 15.44
N SER A 70 -6.57 -9.40 15.95
CA SER A 70 -6.98 -9.82 17.29
C SER A 70 -7.08 -11.34 17.44
N GLU A 71 -7.52 -12.03 16.38
CA GLU A 71 -7.64 -13.49 16.35
C GLU A 71 -6.30 -14.19 16.06
N LEU A 72 -5.45 -13.59 15.23
CA LEU A 72 -4.22 -14.23 14.73
C LEU A 72 -2.98 -13.96 15.60
N LYS A 73 -2.96 -12.88 16.40
CA LYS A 73 -1.76 -12.43 17.16
C LYS A 73 -1.21 -13.45 18.17
N SER A 74 -2.01 -14.45 18.57
CA SER A 74 -1.57 -15.52 19.47
C SER A 74 -0.85 -16.65 18.74
N SER A 75 -0.98 -16.73 17.41
CA SER A 75 -0.45 -17.82 16.59
C SER A 75 0.90 -17.48 15.95
N CYS A 76 1.18 -16.20 15.69
CA CYS A 76 2.42 -15.73 15.09
C CYS A 76 2.66 -14.23 15.36
N PRO A 77 3.89 -13.72 15.16
CA PRO A 77 4.15 -12.28 15.14
C PRO A 77 3.34 -11.58 14.05
N ILE A 78 2.78 -10.42 14.37
CA ILE A 78 2.02 -9.61 13.40
C ILE A 78 2.49 -8.17 13.51
N GLY A 79 2.70 -7.53 12.36
CA GLY A 79 2.84 -6.09 12.24
C GLY A 79 1.86 -5.52 11.22
N VAL A 80 1.50 -4.26 11.41
CA VAL A 80 0.67 -3.53 10.46
C VAL A 80 1.36 -2.24 10.01
N ILE A 81 1.35 -1.96 8.72
CA ILE A 81 1.66 -0.65 8.15
C ILE A 81 0.34 -0.06 7.71
N GLU A 82 -0.01 1.11 8.24
CA GLU A 82 -1.25 1.81 7.94
C GLU A 82 -0.90 3.06 7.12
N GLY A 83 -1.53 3.20 5.95
CA GLY A 83 -1.35 4.33 5.06
C GLY A 83 -2.61 5.18 4.97
N ASP A 84 -2.54 6.38 5.53
CA ASP A 84 -3.59 7.40 5.47
C ASP A 84 -3.01 8.76 5.04
N GLN A 85 -3.87 9.64 4.55
CA GLN A 85 -3.46 10.97 4.10
C GLN A 85 -3.14 11.92 5.25
N GLN A 86 -3.79 11.79 6.41
CA GLN A 86 -3.70 12.81 7.45
C GLN A 86 -3.76 12.28 8.89
N THR A 87 -4.56 11.26 9.18
CA THR A 87 -4.90 10.89 10.56
C THR A 87 -4.15 9.63 11.02
N SER A 88 -3.98 9.47 12.33
CA SER A 88 -3.45 8.26 12.95
C SER A 88 -4.53 7.32 13.49
N ASN A 89 -5.81 7.62 13.21
CA ASN A 89 -6.95 6.99 13.86
C ASN A 89 -6.98 5.48 13.64
N ASP A 90 -6.73 5.04 12.40
CA ASP A 90 -6.80 3.62 12.05
C ASP A 90 -5.60 2.86 12.64
N ALA A 91 -4.39 3.44 12.61
CA ALA A 91 -3.24 2.87 13.30
C ALA A 91 -3.43 2.78 14.83
N GLU A 92 -4.11 3.74 15.46
CA GLU A 92 -4.44 3.69 16.89
C GLU A 92 -5.44 2.57 17.22
N ARG A 93 -6.47 2.40 16.38
CA ARG A 93 -7.44 1.29 16.52
C ARG A 93 -6.75 -0.07 16.41
N ILE A 94 -5.79 -0.20 15.52
CA ILE A 94 -4.99 -1.43 15.40
C ILE A 94 -4.09 -1.61 16.62
N ARG A 95 -3.38 -0.57 17.08
CA ARG A 95 -2.53 -0.64 18.28
C ARG A 95 -3.30 -1.02 19.54
N ALA A 96 -4.58 -0.60 19.65
CA ALA A 96 -5.44 -0.99 20.76
C ALA A 96 -5.68 -2.52 20.84
N THR A 97 -5.43 -3.28 19.76
CA THR A 97 -5.45 -4.75 19.78
C THR A 97 -4.19 -5.36 20.41
N GLY A 98 -3.15 -4.56 20.68
CA GLY A 98 -1.84 -5.00 21.17
C GLY A 98 -0.84 -5.37 20.07
N VAL A 99 -1.21 -5.22 18.79
CA VAL A 99 -0.33 -5.43 17.64
C VAL A 99 0.43 -4.14 17.29
N SER A 100 1.68 -4.25 16.88
CA SER A 100 2.46 -3.09 16.43
C SER A 100 1.92 -2.57 15.11
N ALA A 101 1.63 -1.27 15.04
CA ALA A 101 1.21 -0.61 13.82
C ALA A 101 2.02 0.67 13.57
N ILE A 102 2.58 0.80 12.37
CA ILE A 102 3.29 2.00 11.90
C ILE A 102 2.36 2.81 11.00
N GLN A 103 2.07 4.03 11.41
CA GLN A 103 1.40 5.02 10.58
C GLN A 103 2.38 5.56 9.53
N VAL A 104 1.95 5.57 8.28
CA VAL A 104 2.55 6.30 7.18
C VAL A 104 1.57 7.38 6.75
N ASN A 105 2.00 8.64 6.87
CA ASN A 105 1.21 9.78 6.38
C ASN A 105 1.65 10.08 4.94
N THR A 106 0.75 9.90 3.99
CA THR A 106 1.04 10.11 2.55
C THR A 106 0.83 11.56 2.11
N GLY A 107 0.35 12.43 3.01
CA GLY A 107 0.00 13.82 2.74
C GLY A 107 -1.13 13.92 1.71
N LYS A 108 -0.77 14.26 0.47
CA LYS A 108 -1.72 14.31 -0.67
C LYS A 108 -1.66 13.04 -1.54
N GLY A 109 -0.80 12.08 -1.21
CA GLY A 109 -0.68 10.81 -1.91
C GLY A 109 -1.98 10.00 -1.84
N CYS A 110 -2.33 9.32 -2.93
CA CYS A 110 -3.52 8.46 -3.01
C CYS A 110 -3.20 6.96 -2.84
N HIS A 111 -1.95 6.62 -2.51
CA HIS A 111 -1.44 5.26 -2.35
C HIS A 111 -0.17 5.28 -1.49
N LEU A 112 0.20 4.12 -0.96
CA LEU A 112 1.55 3.80 -0.50
C LEU A 112 2.42 3.36 -1.67
N ASP A 113 3.71 3.68 -1.63
CA ASP A 113 4.74 3.14 -2.52
C ASP A 113 5.70 2.20 -1.77
N ALA A 114 6.57 1.51 -2.51
CA ALA A 114 7.52 0.56 -1.92
C ALA A 114 8.55 1.21 -0.99
N ALA A 115 8.94 2.46 -1.23
CA ALA A 115 9.89 3.16 -0.35
C ALA A 115 9.27 3.38 1.03
N MET A 116 8.04 3.90 1.04
CA MET A 116 7.26 4.13 2.27
C MET A 116 7.09 2.83 3.08
N VAL A 117 6.78 1.73 2.40
CA VAL A 117 6.61 0.42 3.06
C VAL A 117 7.93 -0.09 3.62
N GLY A 118 9.04 0.04 2.89
CA GLY A 118 10.36 -0.37 3.35
C GLY A 118 10.79 0.40 4.61
N GLU A 119 10.64 1.72 4.61
CA GLU A 119 10.94 2.57 5.76
C GLU A 119 10.04 2.27 6.97
N ALA A 120 8.76 1.98 6.74
CA ALA A 120 7.84 1.61 7.81
C ALA A 120 8.16 0.22 8.39
N TYR A 121 8.58 -0.73 7.54
CA TYR A 121 8.99 -2.06 7.97
C TYR A 121 10.22 -2.02 8.88
N ASP A 122 11.19 -1.15 8.60
CA ASP A 122 12.39 -0.95 9.45
C ASP A 122 12.07 -0.52 10.88
N ARG A 123 10.88 0.06 11.10
CA ARG A 123 10.42 0.57 12.39
C ARG A 123 9.56 -0.43 13.15
N LEU A 124 9.13 -1.51 12.51
CA LEU A 124 8.38 -2.59 13.17
C LEU A 124 9.32 -3.43 14.04
N PRO A 125 8.82 -4.04 15.13
CA PRO A 125 9.57 -5.09 15.80
C PRO A 125 9.82 -6.24 14.84
N TRP A 126 10.85 -7.05 15.12
CA TRP A 126 11.19 -8.17 14.25
C TRP A 126 10.04 -9.18 14.16
N LEU A 127 9.58 -9.46 12.94
CA LEU A 127 8.39 -10.28 12.67
C LEU A 127 8.72 -11.72 12.24
N ASN A 128 9.89 -12.26 12.57
CA ASN A 128 10.39 -13.53 12.02
C ASN A 128 9.32 -14.65 11.99
N GLY A 129 9.05 -15.18 10.78
CA GLY A 129 8.04 -16.22 10.57
C GLY A 129 6.58 -15.77 10.73
N GLY A 130 6.32 -14.47 10.69
CA GLY A 130 5.03 -13.86 10.99
C GLY A 130 4.28 -13.29 9.77
N LEU A 131 3.34 -12.39 10.06
CA LEU A 131 2.51 -11.72 9.07
C LEU A 131 2.74 -10.20 9.08
N LEU A 132 2.74 -9.61 7.88
CA LEU A 132 2.68 -8.18 7.68
C LEU A 132 1.38 -7.82 6.95
N PHE A 133 0.54 -7.00 7.56
CA PHE A 133 -0.58 -6.39 6.86
C PHE A 133 -0.22 -4.95 6.48
N ILE A 134 -0.47 -4.58 5.24
CA ILE A 134 -0.33 -3.22 4.72
C ILE A 134 -1.74 -2.73 4.42
N GLU A 135 -2.29 -1.86 5.26
CA GLU A 135 -3.56 -1.17 4.99
C GLU A 135 -3.26 0.04 4.10
N ASN A 136 -3.60 -0.05 2.81
CA ASN A 136 -3.35 1.04 1.87
C ASN A 136 -4.38 2.17 2.01
N VAL A 137 -4.07 3.32 1.42
CA VAL A 137 -5.00 4.44 1.31
C VAL A 137 -6.29 3.97 0.64
N GLY A 138 -7.44 4.46 1.13
CA GLY A 138 -8.75 4.20 0.50
C GLY A 138 -8.83 4.76 -0.92
N ASN A 139 -8.36 4.02 -1.91
CA ASN A 139 -8.43 4.32 -3.33
C ASN A 139 -8.35 3.00 -4.13
N LEU A 140 -9.17 2.85 -5.18
CA LEU A 140 -9.15 1.65 -6.03
C LEU A 140 -8.41 1.84 -7.37
N VAL A 141 -7.90 3.03 -7.63
CA VAL A 141 -7.23 3.40 -8.89
C VAL A 141 -5.73 3.47 -8.67
N CYS A 142 -5.23 4.38 -7.83
CA CYS A 142 -3.78 4.57 -7.67
C CYS A 142 -3.07 3.32 -7.13
N PRO A 143 -3.55 2.64 -6.06
CA PRO A 143 -2.82 1.51 -5.48
C PRO A 143 -2.67 0.28 -6.40
N ALA A 144 -3.43 0.23 -7.49
CA ALA A 144 -3.36 -0.86 -8.46
C ALA A 144 -2.04 -0.85 -9.24
N ALA A 145 -1.44 0.33 -9.45
CA ALA A 145 -0.23 0.48 -10.26
C ALA A 145 1.08 0.32 -9.48
N PHE A 146 1.04 0.29 -8.14
CA PHE A 146 2.23 0.28 -7.29
C PHE A 146 2.37 -1.06 -6.56
N ASP A 147 3.39 -1.82 -6.93
CA ASP A 147 3.87 -2.98 -6.17
C ASP A 147 4.59 -2.50 -4.90
N LEU A 148 4.33 -3.13 -3.75
CA LEU A 148 4.97 -2.80 -2.47
C LEU A 148 5.92 -3.92 -2.00
N GLY A 149 5.98 -5.03 -2.74
CA GLY A 149 6.68 -6.25 -2.35
C GLY A 149 5.78 -7.27 -1.64
N GLU A 150 4.47 -7.04 -1.59
CA GLU A 150 3.49 -7.95 -1.02
C GLU A 150 3.43 -9.29 -1.77
N ALA A 151 2.96 -10.34 -1.08
CA ALA A 151 2.67 -11.63 -1.70
C ALA A 151 1.36 -11.60 -2.50
N CYS A 152 0.35 -10.87 -2.01
CA CYS A 152 -0.84 -10.56 -2.79
C CYS A 152 -1.54 -9.27 -2.33
N LYS A 153 -2.29 -8.70 -3.26
CA LYS A 153 -3.26 -7.63 -3.00
C LYS A 153 -4.61 -8.24 -2.65
N ILE A 154 -5.22 -7.77 -1.57
CA ILE A 154 -6.56 -8.15 -1.13
C ILE A 154 -7.47 -6.94 -1.33
N VAL A 155 -8.45 -7.06 -2.22
CA VAL A 155 -9.45 -6.01 -2.44
C VAL A 155 -10.59 -6.17 -1.45
N VAL A 156 -10.86 -5.14 -0.63
CA VAL A 156 -11.99 -5.10 0.29
C VAL A 156 -13.10 -4.23 -0.31
N PHE A 157 -14.31 -4.76 -0.35
CA PHE A 157 -15.48 -4.11 -0.93
C PHE A 157 -16.71 -4.30 -0.04
N SER A 158 -17.61 -3.31 -0.03
CA SER A 158 -18.87 -3.31 0.70
C SER A 158 -19.96 -2.69 -0.17
N THR A 159 -21.18 -3.22 -0.08
CA THR A 159 -22.40 -2.75 -0.79
C THR A 159 -23.36 -2.06 0.14
#